data_AF-A0A948ATC6-F1
#
_entry.id   AF-A0A948ATC6-F1
#
_cell.length_a   1.000
_cell.length_b   1.000
_cell.length_c   1.000
_cell.angle_alpha   90.00
_cell.angle_beta   90.00
_cell.angle_gamma   90.00
#
_symmetry.space_group_name_H-M   'P 1'
#
loop_
_entity.id
_entity.type
_entity.pdbx_description
1 polymer ?
#
loop_
_entity_poly.entity_id
_entity_poly.type
_entity_poly.pdbx_seq_one_letter_code
_entity_poly.pdbx_strand_id
1 'polypeptide(L)'
;MLYLRILIRYLLVWAVNAASLALVTLILPGFWFDTALPYWWRAPLLLPVEFALLILTVRPLLVLATLPLNALTQGLPTLFINAGVIQLTAAIEPAFHIEGWWHALFGVAMITVINTSLTSWLGIDEIYPLFQTILRRLGMRYGPRARPGQRRGLLILQIDGLSWRSLMRAVRRGRMPAVSALLALGSHRLYRWQSGIPSNTPAVQGGLFYGTRSGVPGYRWYDRARDR
;
A
#
# COMPACT_ATOMS: atom_id res chain seq x y z
N MET A 1 -25.46 -4.52 5.16
CA MET A 1 -24.41 -5.56 5.03
C MET A 1 -22.98 -5.00 4.88
N LEU A 2 -22.74 -3.96 4.07
CA LEU A 2 -21.39 -3.38 3.88
C LEU A 2 -20.77 -2.83 5.18
N TYR A 3 -21.50 -2.02 5.94
CA TYR A 3 -21.02 -1.43 7.20
C TYR A 3 -20.66 -2.48 8.26
N LEU A 4 -21.44 -3.55 8.37
CA LEU A 4 -21.16 -4.65 9.30
C LEU A 4 -19.85 -5.37 8.95
N ARG A 5 -19.59 -5.62 7.66
CA ARG A 5 -18.32 -6.22 7.21
C ARG A 5 -17.12 -5.32 7.50
N ILE A 6 -17.30 -4.01 7.38
CA ILE A 6 -16.25 -3.03 7.71
C ILE A 6 -15.99 -3.03 9.21
N LEU A 7 -17.05 -3.00 10.04
CA LEU A 7 -16.93 -3.04 11.50
C LEU A 7 -16.21 -4.29 11.99
N ILE A 8 -16.61 -5.48 11.49
CA ILE A 8 -15.96 -6.75 11.85
C ILE A 8 -14.47 -6.73 11.52
N ARG A 9 -14.09 -6.19 10.36
CA ARG A 9 -12.67 -6.08 9.98
C ARG A 9 -11.89 -5.16 10.91
N TYR A 10 -12.43 -4.00 11.27
CA TYR A 10 -11.76 -3.11 12.21
C TYR A 10 -11.64 -3.73 13.60
N LEU A 11 -12.65 -4.46 14.06
CA LEU A 11 -12.59 -5.20 15.33
C LEU A 11 -11.52 -6.30 15.29
N LEU A 12 -11.38 -7.02 14.17
CA LEU A 12 -10.32 -8.02 13.99
C LEU A 12 -8.93 -7.38 14.01
N VAL A 13 -8.73 -6.28 13.28
CA VAL A 13 -7.45 -5.55 13.26
C VAL A 13 -7.12 -5.01 14.65
N TRP A 14 -8.10 -4.47 15.36
CA TRP A 14 -7.92 -4.02 16.74
C TRP A 14 -7.53 -5.17 17.67
N ALA A 15 -8.21 -6.32 17.57
CA ALA A 15 -7.89 -7.51 18.37
C ALA A 15 -6.47 -8.04 18.06
N VAL A 16 -6.07 -8.03 16.79
CA VAL A 16 -4.71 -8.40 16.37
C VAL A 16 -3.69 -7.44 16.97
N ASN A 17 -3.92 -6.13 16.91
CA ASN A 17 -3.00 -5.15 17.52
C ASN A 17 -2.91 -5.28 19.04
N ALA A 18 -4.03 -5.50 19.72
CA ALA A 18 -4.06 -5.74 21.17
C ALA A 18 -3.26 -7.01 21.53
N ALA A 19 -3.46 -8.10 20.78
CA ALA A 19 -2.72 -9.35 20.97
C ALA A 19 -1.22 -9.18 20.69
N SER A 20 -0.85 -8.47 19.62
CA SER A 20 0.55 -8.16 19.28
C SER A 20 1.23 -7.36 20.39
N LEU A 21 0.55 -6.35 20.93
CA LEU A 21 1.08 -5.53 22.02
C LEU A 21 1.29 -6.36 23.28
N ALA A 22 0.29 -7.17 23.67
CA ALA A 22 0.40 -8.08 24.79
C ALA A 22 1.58 -9.06 24.61
N LEU A 23 1.73 -9.62 23.41
CA LEU A 23 2.85 -10.51 23.10
C LEU A 23 4.20 -9.79 23.20
N VAL A 24 4.29 -8.55 22.71
CA VAL A 24 5.52 -7.76 22.83
C VAL A 24 5.88 -7.46 24.29
N THR A 25 4.90 -7.19 25.16
CA THR A 25 5.16 -7.00 26.60
C THR A 25 5.68 -8.26 27.30
N LEU A 26 5.42 -9.44 26.75
CA LEU A 26 5.97 -10.70 27.27
C LEU A 26 7.40 -10.98 26.77
N ILE A 27 7.75 -10.48 25.58
CA ILE A 27 9.05 -10.75 24.93
C ILE A 27 10.08 -9.69 25.29
N LEU A 28 9.69 -8.42 25.33
CA LEU A 28 10.59 -7.29 25.54
C LEU A 28 10.49 -6.80 26.99
N PRO A 29 11.58 -6.88 27.79
CA PRO A 29 11.56 -6.45 29.19
C PRO A 29 11.33 -4.95 29.35
N GLY A 30 11.62 -4.14 28.31
CA GLY A 30 11.40 -2.70 28.30
C GLY A 30 9.94 -2.28 28.07
N PHE A 31 8.98 -3.22 28.04
CA PHE A 31 7.54 -2.95 27.91
C PHE A 31 6.80 -3.62 29.06
N TRP A 32 6.14 -2.83 29.91
CA TRP A 32 5.32 -3.38 30.99
C TRP A 32 4.08 -2.56 31.25
N PHE A 33 3.11 -3.22 31.88
CA PHE A 33 1.92 -2.58 32.43
C PHE A 33 2.09 -2.40 33.93
N ASP A 34 1.76 -1.21 34.45
CA ASP A 34 1.76 -0.98 35.89
C ASP A 34 0.51 -1.61 36.52
N THR A 35 0.68 -2.83 37.06
CA THR A 35 -0.40 -3.57 37.73
C THR A 35 -0.80 -2.99 39.08
N ALA A 36 -0.07 -2.00 39.61
CA ALA A 36 -0.46 -1.32 40.84
C ALA A 36 -1.68 -0.40 40.62
N LEU A 37 -1.92 0.03 39.38
CA LEU A 37 -3.07 0.88 39.03
C LEU A 37 -4.35 0.02 38.91
N PRO A 38 -5.47 0.38 39.57
CA PRO A 38 -6.70 -0.42 39.54
C PRO A 38 -7.31 -0.62 38.14
N TYR A 39 -6.93 0.23 37.19
CA TYR A 39 -7.44 0.25 35.82
C TYR A 39 -6.44 -0.31 34.78
N TRP A 40 -5.34 -0.95 35.21
CA TRP A 40 -4.30 -1.48 34.33
C TRP A 40 -4.83 -2.40 33.22
N TRP A 41 -5.87 -3.18 33.53
CA TRP A 41 -6.49 -4.13 32.60
C TRP A 41 -7.13 -3.47 31.38
N ARG A 42 -7.42 -2.16 31.44
CA ARG A 42 -7.97 -1.39 30.31
C ARG A 42 -6.91 -0.97 29.31
N ALA A 43 -5.66 -0.79 29.74
CA ALA A 43 -4.59 -0.28 28.90
C ALA A 43 -4.34 -1.15 27.65
N PRO A 44 -4.29 -2.49 27.71
CA PRO A 44 -4.16 -3.32 26.51
C PRO A 44 -5.28 -3.14 25.48
N LEU A 45 -6.47 -2.69 25.91
CA LEU A 45 -7.64 -2.46 25.06
C LEU A 45 -7.65 -1.04 24.47
N LEU A 46 -7.19 -0.05 25.24
CA LEU A 46 -7.18 1.36 24.86
C LEU A 46 -5.96 1.73 24.00
N LEU A 47 -4.78 1.18 24.30
CA LEU A 47 -3.53 1.50 23.60
C LEU A 47 -3.61 1.34 22.07
N PRO A 48 -4.19 0.26 21.50
CA PRO A 48 -4.32 0.16 20.04
C PRO A 48 -5.17 1.27 19.44
N VAL A 49 -6.18 1.76 20.17
CA VAL A 49 -7.06 2.85 19.72
C VAL A 49 -6.33 4.18 19.79
N GLU A 50 -5.65 4.47 20.89
CA GLU A 50 -4.87 5.70 21.08
C GLU A 50 -3.71 5.78 20.08
N PHE A 51 -2.97 4.69 19.93
CA PHE A 51 -1.92 4.56 18.92
C PHE A 51 -2.48 4.79 17.51
N ALA A 52 -3.63 4.19 17.18
CA ALA A 52 -4.28 4.41 15.88
C ALA A 52 -4.79 5.86 15.70
N LEU A 53 -5.23 6.52 16.76
CA LEU A 53 -5.66 7.91 16.68
C LEU A 53 -4.45 8.85 16.46
N LEU A 54 -3.36 8.61 17.17
CA LEU A 54 -2.12 9.34 16.99
C LEU A 54 -1.51 9.08 15.61
N ILE A 55 -1.55 7.83 15.12
CA ILE A 55 -1.04 7.54 13.77
C ILE A 55 -1.88 8.23 12.70
N LEU A 56 -3.20 8.31 12.88
CA LEU A 56 -4.09 8.99 11.93
C LEU A 56 -3.85 10.51 11.89
N THR A 57 -3.48 11.10 13.02
CA THR A 57 -3.31 12.57 13.16
C THR A 57 -1.88 13.02 12.89
N VAL A 58 -0.89 12.37 13.50
CA VAL A 58 0.52 12.77 13.50
C VAL A 58 1.25 12.28 12.25
N ARG A 59 1.02 11.02 11.83
CA ARG A 59 1.77 10.40 10.73
C ARG A 59 1.66 11.14 9.40
N PRO A 60 0.50 11.65 8.95
CA PRO A 60 0.42 12.34 7.65
C PRO A 60 1.36 13.54 7.56
N LEU A 61 1.48 14.31 8.64
CA LEU A 61 2.37 15.47 8.73
C LEU A 61 3.84 15.03 8.71
N LEU A 62 4.19 14.01 9.51
CA LEU A 62 5.56 13.52 9.60
C LEU A 62 6.04 12.80 8.33
N VAL A 63 5.17 12.03 7.67
CA VAL A 63 5.49 11.39 6.38
C VAL A 63 5.69 12.44 5.30
N LEU A 64 4.85 13.49 5.25
CA LEU A 64 5.00 14.61 4.33
C LEU A 64 6.36 15.30 4.52
N ALA A 65 6.74 15.59 5.78
CA ALA A 65 8.03 16.17 6.12
C ALA A 65 9.22 15.26 5.76
N THR A 66 9.03 13.94 5.87
CA THR A 66 10.08 12.94 5.59
C THR A 66 9.99 12.33 4.19
N LEU A 67 9.17 12.85 3.29
CA LEU A 67 8.93 12.27 1.95
C LEU A 67 10.22 12.01 1.15
N PRO A 68 11.17 12.95 1.03
CA PRO A 68 12.39 12.72 0.26
C PRO A 68 13.22 11.57 0.84
N LEU A 69 13.31 11.51 2.18
CA LEU A 69 14.02 10.47 2.89
C LEU A 69 13.30 9.12 2.78
N ASN A 70 11.98 9.09 2.91
CA ASN A 70 11.20 7.87 2.74
C ASN A 70 11.35 7.28 1.33
N ALA A 71 11.40 8.13 0.30
CA ALA A 71 11.65 7.69 -1.07
C ALA A 71 13.07 7.11 -1.25
N LEU A 72 14.08 7.74 -0.65
CA LEU A 72 15.47 7.29 -0.74
C LEU A 72 15.73 5.99 0.05
N THR A 73 15.11 5.86 1.22
CA THR A 73 15.39 4.79 2.20
C THR A 73 14.31 3.71 2.25
N GLN A 74 13.36 3.74 1.30
CA GLN A 74 12.25 2.80 1.18
C GLN A 74 11.35 2.72 2.44
N GLY A 75 11.26 3.81 3.20
CA GLY A 75 10.34 3.93 4.34
C GLY A 75 10.95 3.72 5.73
N LEU A 76 12.28 3.59 5.86
CA LEU A 76 12.98 3.53 7.15
C LEU A 76 12.55 4.61 8.18
N PRO A 77 12.43 5.91 7.81
CA PRO A 77 11.96 6.96 8.72
C PRO A 77 10.58 6.69 9.31
N THR A 78 9.74 5.91 8.63
CA THR A 78 8.40 5.57 9.14
C THR A 78 8.49 4.71 10.40
N LEU A 79 9.51 3.86 10.55
CA LEU A 79 9.72 3.09 11.78
C LEU A 79 10.06 3.99 12.97
N PHE A 80 10.93 5.00 12.76
CA PHE A 80 11.26 5.99 13.78
C PHE A 80 10.05 6.85 14.15
N ILE A 81 9.23 7.23 13.17
CA ILE A 81 7.97 7.93 13.42
C ILE A 81 7.03 7.07 14.27
N ASN A 82 6.85 5.80 13.93
CA ASN A 82 5.99 4.89 14.67
C ASN A 82 6.50 4.66 16.10
N ALA A 83 7.82 4.57 16.30
CA ALA A 83 8.45 4.54 17.63
C ALA A 83 8.14 5.81 18.43
N GLY A 84 8.15 6.96 17.75
CA GLY A 84 7.70 8.26 18.30
C GLY A 84 6.29 8.21 18.80
N VAL A 85 5.40 7.70 17.95
CA VAL A 85 3.98 7.65 18.23
C VAL A 85 3.69 6.69 19.38
N ILE A 86 4.33 5.52 19.46
CA ILE A 86 4.11 4.59 20.59
C ILE A 86 4.65 5.16 21.90
N GLN A 87 5.76 5.88 21.87
CA GLN A 87 6.30 6.55 23.06
C GLN A 87 5.35 7.66 23.55
N LEU A 88 4.76 8.41 22.62
CA LEU A 88 3.71 9.38 22.94
C LEU A 88 2.46 8.69 23.47
N THR A 89 2.11 7.51 22.96
CA THR A 89 0.98 6.72 23.47
C THR A 89 1.23 6.28 24.91
N ALA A 90 2.45 5.81 25.21
CA ALA A 90 2.86 5.47 26.58
C ALA A 90 2.90 6.70 27.52
N ALA A 91 3.08 7.91 26.98
CA ALA A 91 2.97 9.13 27.79
C ALA A 91 1.50 9.52 28.09
N ILE A 92 0.54 9.03 27.29
CA ILE A 92 -0.89 9.29 27.48
C ILE A 92 -1.52 8.25 28.42
N GLU A 93 -1.16 6.98 28.27
CA GLU A 93 -1.69 5.87 29.08
C GLU A 93 -0.78 5.60 30.29
N PRO A 94 -1.17 6.04 31.52
CA PRO A 94 -0.31 5.94 32.69
C PRO A 94 0.00 4.51 33.11
N ALA A 95 -0.84 3.55 32.71
CA ALA A 95 -0.64 2.14 33.03
C ALA A 95 0.32 1.42 32.07
N PHE A 96 0.91 2.10 31.09
CA PHE A 96 1.82 1.50 30.12
C PHE A 96 3.14 2.24 30.01
N HIS A 97 4.24 1.51 30.20
CA HIS A 97 5.57 2.09 30.23
C HIS A 97 6.48 1.44 29.19
N ILE A 98 7.32 2.29 28.57
CA ILE A 98 8.35 1.89 27.63
C ILE A 98 9.69 2.47 28.09
N GLU A 99 10.69 1.61 28.23
CA GLU A 99 12.03 2.00 28.68
C GLU A 99 12.82 2.72 27.58
N GLY A 100 12.55 4.01 27.41
CA GLY A 100 13.31 4.85 26.49
C GLY A 100 13.16 4.48 25.01
N TRP A 101 13.89 5.23 24.18
CA TRP A 101 13.62 5.29 22.75
C TRP A 101 13.92 4.00 21.98
N TRP A 102 15.00 3.30 22.34
CA TRP A 102 15.42 2.11 21.61
C TRP A 102 14.46 0.94 21.83
N HIS A 103 13.93 0.78 23.05
CA HIS A 103 12.87 -0.20 23.30
C HIS A 103 11.63 0.13 22.49
N ALA A 104 11.18 1.40 22.43
CA ALA A 104 10.07 1.80 21.58
C ALA A 104 10.28 1.41 20.10
N LEU A 105 11.48 1.65 19.56
CA LEU A 105 11.83 1.29 18.19
C LEU A 105 11.78 -0.22 17.94
N PHE A 106 12.43 -1.02 18.80
CA PHE A 106 12.43 -2.48 18.66
C PHE A 106 11.04 -3.08 18.89
N GLY A 107 10.27 -2.55 19.84
CA GLY A 107 8.90 -2.97 20.10
C GLY A 107 8.00 -2.72 18.91
N VAL A 108 8.05 -1.52 18.32
CA VAL A 108 7.28 -1.20 17.10
C VAL A 108 7.70 -2.05 15.91
N ALA A 109 9.01 -2.29 15.74
CA ALA A 109 9.49 -3.19 14.70
C ALA A 109 8.93 -4.61 14.88
N MET A 110 8.93 -5.13 16.11
CA MET A 110 8.38 -6.44 16.45
C MET A 110 6.86 -6.48 16.22
N ILE A 111 6.11 -5.49 16.72
CA ILE A 111 4.67 -5.34 16.49
C ILE A 111 4.38 -5.32 14.98
N THR A 112 5.18 -4.62 14.19
CA THR A 112 5.03 -4.56 12.72
C THR A 112 5.20 -5.94 12.09
N VAL A 113 6.20 -6.71 12.52
CA VAL A 113 6.45 -8.08 12.03
C VAL A 113 5.30 -9.02 12.42
N ILE A 114 4.86 -8.98 13.68
CA ILE A 114 3.75 -9.81 14.18
C ILE A 114 2.46 -9.47 13.44
N ASN A 115 2.11 -8.18 13.35
CA ASN A 115 0.92 -7.71 12.65
C ASN A 115 0.96 -8.10 11.17
N THR A 116 2.06 -7.87 10.47
CA THR A 116 2.18 -8.23 9.05
C THR A 116 2.00 -9.73 8.85
N SER A 117 2.54 -10.55 9.75
CA SER A 117 2.41 -12.01 9.69
C SER A 117 0.97 -12.46 9.96
N LEU A 118 0.34 -11.95 11.02
CA LEU A 118 -1.04 -12.28 11.39
C LEU A 118 -2.04 -11.81 10.34
N THR A 119 -1.93 -10.57 9.90
CA THR A 119 -2.81 -9.98 8.89
C THR A 119 -2.66 -10.69 7.54
N SER A 120 -1.44 -11.08 7.15
CA SER A 120 -1.18 -11.88 5.96
C SER A 120 -1.81 -13.28 6.06
N TRP A 121 -1.69 -13.94 7.21
CA TRP A 121 -2.25 -15.28 7.43
C TRP A 121 -3.78 -15.26 7.45
N LEU A 122 -4.37 -14.24 8.06
CA LEU A 122 -5.83 -14.05 8.13
C LEU A 122 -6.44 -13.53 6.81
N GLY A 123 -5.62 -13.15 5.83
CA GLY A 123 -6.09 -12.58 4.56
C GLY A 123 -6.86 -11.27 4.73
N ILE A 124 -6.57 -10.52 5.79
CA ILE A 124 -7.23 -9.24 6.09
C ILE A 124 -6.43 -8.13 5.38
N ASP A 125 -6.67 -7.91 4.09
CA ASP A 125 -6.01 -6.79 3.41
C ASP A 125 -6.52 -5.44 3.96
N GLU A 126 -5.76 -4.82 4.87
CA GLU A 126 -6.07 -3.54 5.54
C GLU A 126 -6.15 -2.34 4.58
N ILE A 127 -5.51 -2.44 3.41
CA ILE A 127 -5.17 -1.25 2.61
C ILE A 127 -6.26 -0.85 1.61
N TYR A 128 -7.22 -1.72 1.32
CA TYR A 128 -8.04 -1.57 0.10
C TYR A 128 -9.34 -0.78 0.25
N PRO A 129 -10.22 -0.98 1.24
CA PRO A 129 -11.59 -0.46 1.12
C PRO A 129 -11.70 1.06 1.29
N LEU A 130 -11.09 1.62 2.35
CA LEU A 130 -11.24 3.04 2.68
C LEU A 130 -10.42 3.93 1.74
N PHE A 131 -9.14 3.60 1.55
CA PHE A 131 -8.26 4.35 0.65
C PHE A 131 -8.75 4.30 -0.80
N GLN A 132 -9.20 3.14 -1.32
CA GLN A 132 -9.81 3.12 -2.67
C GLN A 132 -11.10 3.94 -2.71
N THR A 133 -11.92 3.93 -1.67
CA THR A 133 -13.14 4.74 -1.64
C THR A 133 -12.81 6.23 -1.64
N ILE A 134 -11.83 6.67 -0.83
CA ILE A 134 -11.39 8.06 -0.77
C ILE A 134 -10.72 8.47 -2.09
N LEU A 135 -9.75 7.70 -2.60
CA LEU A 135 -9.08 7.96 -3.87
C LEU A 135 -10.06 7.96 -5.04
N ARG A 136 -11.04 7.06 -5.06
CA ARG A 136 -12.12 7.07 -6.06
C ARG A 136 -12.98 8.31 -5.92
N ARG A 137 -13.38 8.72 -4.71
CA ARG A 137 -14.17 9.95 -4.49
C ARG A 137 -13.39 11.20 -4.87
N LEU A 138 -12.12 11.30 -4.48
CA LEU A 138 -11.23 12.39 -4.86
C LEU A 138 -10.98 12.41 -6.37
N GLY A 139 -10.73 11.26 -6.99
CA GLY A 139 -10.57 11.12 -8.44
C GLY A 139 -11.83 11.49 -9.21
N MET A 140 -13.03 11.19 -8.68
CA MET A 140 -14.29 11.64 -9.28
C MET A 140 -14.54 13.15 -9.11
N ARG A 141 -14.03 13.76 -8.02
CA ARG A 141 -14.27 15.18 -7.69
C ARG A 141 -13.25 16.14 -8.31
N TYR A 142 -11.99 15.73 -8.33
CA TYR A 142 -10.82 16.50 -8.77
C TYR A 142 -10.17 15.90 -10.02
N GLY A 143 -10.68 14.78 -10.55
CA GLY A 143 -10.19 14.23 -11.79
C GLY A 143 -10.38 15.19 -12.96
N PRO A 144 -9.67 14.96 -14.07
CA PRO A 144 -9.78 15.78 -15.27
C PRO A 144 -11.25 15.90 -15.67
N ARG A 145 -11.78 17.13 -15.65
CA ARG A 145 -13.15 17.37 -16.11
C ARG A 145 -13.17 17.22 -17.62
N ALA A 146 -14.18 16.50 -18.12
CA ALA A 146 -14.43 16.45 -19.55
C ALA A 146 -14.58 17.90 -20.07
N ARG A 147 -13.87 18.23 -21.15
CA ARG A 147 -14.02 19.54 -21.78
C ARG A 147 -15.48 19.69 -22.26
N PRO A 148 -16.09 20.88 -22.12
CA PRO A 148 -17.44 21.11 -22.64
C PRO A 148 -17.52 20.69 -24.12
N GLY A 149 -18.50 19.85 -24.47
CA GLY A 149 -18.68 19.31 -25.82
C GLY A 149 -17.96 17.98 -26.12
N GLN A 150 -17.05 17.51 -25.27
CA GLN A 150 -16.40 16.22 -25.45
C GLN A 150 -17.34 15.06 -25.05
N ARG A 151 -18.07 14.50 -26.03
CA ARG A 151 -19.01 13.38 -25.83
C ARG A 151 -18.36 12.00 -25.81
N ARG A 152 -17.12 11.87 -26.29
CA ARG A 152 -16.38 10.60 -26.40
C ARG A 152 -14.93 10.78 -25.94
N GLY A 153 -14.42 9.80 -25.22
CA GLY A 153 -13.02 9.73 -24.79
C GLY A 153 -12.43 8.37 -25.14
N LEU A 154 -11.13 8.34 -25.42
CA LEU A 154 -10.38 7.11 -25.66
C LEU A 154 -9.53 6.82 -24.43
N LEU A 155 -9.73 5.66 -23.82
CA LEU A 155 -8.85 5.13 -22.77
C LEU A 155 -7.99 4.02 -23.37
N ILE A 156 -6.68 4.24 -23.43
CA ILE A 156 -5.70 3.22 -23.77
C ILE A 156 -5.03 2.77 -22.48
N LEU A 157 -5.15 1.49 -22.13
CA LEU A 157 -4.47 0.88 -21.00
C LEU A 157 -3.30 0.02 -21.51
N GLN A 158 -2.07 0.49 -21.25
CA GLN A 158 -0.85 -0.28 -21.52
C GLN A 158 -0.38 -0.96 -20.24
N ILE A 159 -0.28 -2.29 -20.25
CA ILE A 159 0.27 -3.08 -19.13
C ILE A 159 1.67 -3.53 -19.53
N ASP A 160 2.69 -2.98 -18.88
CA ASP A 160 4.08 -3.32 -19.18
C ASP A 160 4.38 -4.80 -18.90
N GLY A 161 5.17 -5.44 -19.76
CA GLY A 161 5.55 -6.85 -19.64
C GLY A 161 4.43 -7.89 -19.81
N LEU A 162 3.19 -7.49 -20.12
CA LEU A 162 2.08 -8.44 -20.26
C LEU A 162 2.12 -9.18 -21.59
N SER A 163 2.74 -10.36 -21.60
CA SER A 163 2.72 -11.22 -22.79
C SER A 163 1.32 -11.83 -23.04
N TRP A 164 1.00 -12.09 -24.31
CA TRP A 164 -0.18 -12.86 -24.71
C TRP A 164 -0.29 -14.20 -23.94
N ARG A 165 0.83 -14.91 -23.77
CA ARG A 165 0.86 -16.21 -23.11
C ARG A 165 0.51 -16.08 -21.63
N SER A 166 1.02 -15.05 -20.96
CA SER A 166 0.73 -14.76 -19.55
C SER A 166 -0.75 -14.42 -19.36
N LEU A 167 -1.29 -13.53 -20.20
CA LEU A 167 -2.70 -13.16 -20.19
C LEU A 167 -3.62 -14.38 -20.38
N MET A 168 -3.39 -15.16 -21.44
CA MET A 168 -4.21 -16.35 -21.72
C MET A 168 -4.07 -17.45 -20.67
N ARG A 169 -2.93 -17.53 -19.98
CA ARG A 169 -2.77 -18.45 -18.83
C ARG A 169 -3.61 -18.00 -17.64
N ALA A 170 -3.62 -16.70 -17.34
CA ALA A 170 -4.41 -16.14 -16.24
C ALA A 170 -5.92 -16.27 -16.49
N VAL A 171 -6.38 -15.98 -17.72
CA VAL A 171 -7.77 -16.16 -18.14
C VAL A 171 -8.21 -17.62 -18.00
N ARG A 172 -7.43 -18.58 -18.54
CA ARG A 172 -7.73 -20.02 -18.43
C ARG A 172 -7.75 -20.56 -17.00
N ARG A 173 -6.98 -19.94 -16.10
CA ARG A 173 -6.96 -20.30 -14.66
C ARG A 173 -8.06 -19.59 -13.85
N GLY A 174 -9.00 -18.91 -14.50
CA GLY A 174 -10.11 -18.23 -13.82
C GLY A 174 -9.71 -16.96 -13.05
N ARG A 175 -8.49 -16.45 -13.24
CA ARG A 175 -7.98 -15.29 -12.47
C ARG A 175 -8.40 -13.94 -13.04
N MET A 176 -9.04 -13.94 -14.21
CA MET A 176 -9.48 -12.72 -14.92
C MET A 176 -10.93 -12.86 -15.40
N PRO A 177 -11.91 -12.96 -14.48
CA PRO A 177 -13.31 -13.24 -14.83
C PRO A 177 -13.91 -12.17 -15.74
N ALA A 178 -13.59 -10.89 -15.51
CA ALA A 178 -14.07 -9.79 -16.35
C ALA A 178 -13.57 -9.92 -17.80
N VAL A 179 -12.27 -10.13 -18.01
CA VAL A 179 -11.70 -10.32 -19.36
C VAL A 179 -12.26 -11.58 -20.01
N SER A 180 -12.40 -12.68 -19.25
CA SER A 180 -13.00 -13.92 -19.75
C SER A 180 -14.44 -13.69 -20.25
N ALA A 181 -15.25 -12.94 -19.50
CA ALA A 181 -16.61 -12.62 -19.89
C ALA A 181 -16.65 -11.75 -21.17
N LEU A 182 -15.79 -10.73 -21.27
CA LEU A 182 -15.73 -9.87 -22.46
C LEU A 182 -15.39 -10.65 -23.74
N LEU A 183 -14.47 -11.62 -23.64
CA LEU A 183 -14.09 -12.50 -24.75
C LEU A 183 -15.19 -13.51 -25.08
N ALA A 184 -15.82 -14.12 -24.07
CA ALA A 184 -16.89 -15.10 -24.27
C ALA A 184 -18.16 -14.46 -24.87
N LEU A 185 -18.49 -13.24 -24.49
CA LEU A 185 -19.62 -12.48 -25.02
C LEU A 185 -19.39 -11.98 -26.46
N GLY A 186 -18.18 -12.11 -27.01
CA GLY A 186 -17.84 -11.61 -28.35
C GLY A 186 -17.84 -10.08 -28.49
N SER A 187 -18.10 -9.35 -27.40
CA SER A 187 -18.07 -7.87 -27.37
C SER A 187 -16.67 -7.31 -27.63
N HIS A 188 -15.62 -8.07 -27.30
CA HIS A 188 -14.23 -7.68 -27.46
C HIS A 188 -13.44 -8.78 -28.17
N ARG A 189 -12.43 -8.38 -28.94
CA ARG A 189 -11.52 -9.29 -29.63
C ARG A 189 -10.12 -9.15 -29.08
N LEU A 190 -9.45 -10.27 -28.90
CA LEU A 190 -8.06 -10.31 -28.45
C LEU A 190 -7.13 -10.48 -29.65
N TYR A 191 -6.33 -9.46 -29.93
CA TYR A 191 -5.34 -9.50 -31.00
C TYR A 191 -3.95 -9.77 -30.45
N ARG A 192 -3.21 -10.66 -31.14
CA ARG A 192 -1.78 -10.83 -30.88
C ARG A 192 -1.05 -9.66 -31.52
N TRP A 193 -0.22 -9.00 -30.72
CA TRP A 193 0.65 -7.94 -31.19
C TRP A 193 2.10 -8.32 -30.97
N GLN A 194 2.93 -8.08 -31.99
CA GLN A 194 4.37 -8.26 -31.90
C GLN A 194 5.00 -6.92 -31.53
N SER A 195 5.67 -6.87 -30.39
CA SER A 195 6.39 -5.67 -29.91
C SER A 195 7.57 -5.27 -30.81
N GLY A 196 8.05 -6.20 -31.65
CA GLY A 196 9.18 -6.00 -32.53
C GLY A 196 10.52 -5.98 -31.77
N ILE A 197 11.59 -5.67 -32.51
CA ILE A 197 12.94 -5.49 -31.97
C ILE A 197 13.32 -4.02 -32.19
N PRO A 198 13.84 -3.31 -31.17
CA PRO A 198 13.96 -3.77 -29.78
C PRO A 198 12.60 -3.79 -29.07
N SER A 199 12.37 -4.80 -28.22
CA SER A 199 11.11 -5.01 -27.49
C SER A 199 11.03 -4.22 -26.17
N ASN A 200 11.65 -3.03 -26.12
CA ASN A 200 11.66 -2.17 -24.95
C ASN A 200 10.53 -1.13 -24.99
N THR A 201 10.18 -0.59 -23.82
CA THR A 201 9.03 0.32 -23.67
C THR A 201 9.11 1.55 -24.58
N PRO A 202 10.26 2.26 -24.74
CA PRO A 202 10.36 3.41 -25.63
C PRO A 202 10.06 3.06 -27.10
N ALA A 203 10.63 1.98 -27.64
CA ALA A 203 10.43 1.62 -29.04
C ALA A 203 8.98 1.16 -29.31
N VAL A 204 8.43 0.38 -28.38
CA VAL A 204 7.05 -0.12 -28.44
C VAL A 204 6.04 1.05 -28.38
N GLN A 205 6.24 2.01 -27.48
CA GLN A 205 5.41 3.21 -27.39
C GLN A 205 5.58 4.12 -28.60
N GLY A 206 6.82 4.27 -29.10
CA GLY A 206 7.13 4.99 -30.33
C GLY A 206 6.29 4.47 -31.51
N GLY A 207 6.31 3.15 -31.71
CA GLY A 207 5.51 2.49 -32.74
C GLY A 207 4.00 2.64 -32.54
N LEU A 208 3.53 2.59 -31.28
CA LEU A 208 2.11 2.68 -30.96
C LEU A 208 1.54 4.09 -31.18
N PHE A 209 2.26 5.13 -30.76
CA PHE A 209 1.77 6.51 -30.78
C PHE A 209 2.11 7.27 -32.05
N TYR A 210 3.26 6.99 -32.67
CA TYR A 210 3.77 7.73 -33.82
C TYR A 210 3.80 6.90 -35.11
N GLY A 211 3.40 5.63 -35.06
CA GLY A 211 3.42 4.73 -36.21
C GLY A 211 4.82 4.34 -36.69
N THR A 212 5.88 4.77 -36.01
CA THR A 212 7.26 4.44 -36.36
C THR A 212 8.11 4.11 -35.14
N ARG A 213 9.06 3.20 -35.34
CA ARG A 213 10.10 2.81 -34.37
C ARG A 213 11.47 3.36 -34.76
N SER A 214 11.57 4.00 -35.93
CA SER A 214 12.82 4.58 -36.43
C SER A 214 13.34 5.64 -35.46
N GLY A 215 14.62 5.54 -35.07
CA GLY A 215 15.25 6.52 -34.18
C GLY A 215 15.02 6.29 -32.69
N VAL A 216 14.41 5.15 -32.29
CA VAL A 216 14.26 4.78 -30.88
C VAL A 216 15.11 3.54 -30.57
N PRO A 217 16.43 3.69 -30.32
CA PRO A 217 17.34 2.57 -30.06
C PRO A 217 17.05 1.88 -28.71
N GLY A 218 16.39 2.57 -27.80
CA GLY A 218 15.97 2.07 -26.49
C GLY A 218 16.06 3.13 -25.41
N TYR A 219 16.26 2.70 -24.16
CA TYR A 219 16.39 3.61 -23.02
C TYR A 219 17.68 4.43 -23.05
N ARG A 220 18.73 3.90 -23.70
CA ARG A 220 20.04 4.53 -23.80
C ARG A 220 20.62 4.22 -25.17
N TRP A 221 21.42 5.14 -25.68
CA TRP A 221 22.29 4.95 -26.83
C TRP A 221 23.63 5.59 -26.51
N TYR A 222 24.66 5.18 -27.24
CA TYR A 222 26.01 5.73 -27.11
C TYR A 222 26.39 6.40 -28.43
N ASP A 223 26.79 7.67 -28.35
CA ASP A 223 27.25 8.47 -29.46
C ASP A 223 28.78 8.40 -29.55
N ARG A 224 29.27 7.55 -30.47
CA ARG A 224 30.71 7.38 -30.71
C ARG A 224 31.41 8.67 -31.10
N ALA A 225 30.74 9.60 -31.78
CA ALA A 225 31.35 10.85 -32.22
C ALA A 225 31.57 11.82 -31.05
N ARG A 226 30.85 11.62 -29.95
CA ARG A 226 30.88 12.49 -28.76
C ARG A 226 31.38 11.78 -27.50
N ASP A 227 31.80 10.52 -27.64
CA ASP A 227 32.23 9.63 -26.56
C ASP A 227 31.30 9.62 -25.35
N ARG A 228 29.97 9.62 -25.60
CA ARG A 228 28.94 9.68 -24.54
C ARG A 228 27.61 9.06 -24.94
#